data_AF-A0A2N4XXX9-F1
#
_entry.id   AF-A0A2N4XXX9-F1
#
_cell.length_a   1.000
_cell.length_b   1.000
_cell.length_c   1.000
_cell.angle_alpha   90.00
_cell.angle_beta   90.00
_cell.angle_gamma   90.00
#
_symmetry.space_group_name_H-M   'P 1'
#
loop_
_entity.id
_entity.type
_entity.pdbx_description
1 polymer ?
#
loop_
_entity_poly.entity_id
_entity_poly.type
_entity_poly.pdbx_seq_one_letter_code
_entity_poly.pdbx_strand_id
1 'polypeptide(L)'
;GDLDTYHRLLKPTVPLSREIFRAPTRFYKAGIAFLAWLNGHQRHFIMPAGFQSSRDIVHYAEVFRLADQANLLADPELAVRRMRVLLELHGVK
;
A
#
# COMPACT_ATOMS: atom_id res chain seq x y z
N GLY A 1 -17.59 11.66 -23.15
CA GLY A 1 -16.60 11.66 -22.07
C GLY A 1 -15.23 11.43 -22.66
N ASP A 2 -14.16 11.89 -22.00
CA ASP A 2 -12.78 11.69 -22.43
C ASP A 2 -12.24 10.36 -21.86
N LEU A 3 -12.31 9.30 -22.67
CA LEU A 3 -11.87 7.96 -22.30
C LEU A 3 -10.34 7.83 -22.26
N ASP A 4 -9.62 8.62 -23.06
CA ASP A 4 -8.17 8.54 -23.14
C ASP A 4 -7.53 9.10 -21.87
N THR A 5 -8.04 10.22 -21.37
CA THR A 5 -7.63 10.76 -20.06
C THR A 5 -7.99 9.81 -18.92
N TYR A 6 -9.17 9.20 -18.95
CA TYR A 6 -9.59 8.21 -17.96
C TYR A 6 -8.61 7.03 -17.88
N HIS A 7 -8.31 6.41 -19.03
CA HIS A 7 -7.39 5.28 -19.08
C HIS A 7 -5.97 5.67 -18.69
N ARG A 8 -5.49 6.84 -19.14
CA ARG A 8 -4.15 7.33 -18.78
C ARG A 8 -3.98 7.51 -17.27
N LEU A 9 -4.99 8.03 -16.58
CA LEU A 9 -4.92 8.27 -15.13
C LEU A 9 -5.09 6.98 -14.30
N LEU A 10 -5.97 6.07 -14.72
CA LEU A 10 -6.29 4.87 -13.92
C LEU A 10 -5.45 3.64 -14.27
N LYS A 11 -4.93 3.52 -15.49
CA LYS A 11 -4.12 2.37 -15.89
C LYS A 11 -2.92 2.11 -14.96
N PRO A 12 -2.19 3.13 -14.45
CA PRO A 12 -1.12 2.92 -13.49
C PRO A 12 -1.58 2.33 -12.14
N THR A 13 -2.85 2.50 -11.76
CA THR A 13 -3.37 2.01 -10.47
C THR A 13 -3.84 0.55 -10.52
N VAL A 14 -4.03 -0.01 -11.72
CA VAL A 14 -4.51 -1.39 -11.90
C VAL A 14 -3.55 -2.42 -11.28
N PRO A 15 -2.22 -2.36 -11.49
CA PRO A 15 -1.29 -3.27 -10.82
C PRO A 15 -1.36 -3.19 -9.29
N LEU A 16 -1.38 -1.97 -8.73
CA LEU A 16 -1.53 -1.75 -7.28
C LEU A 16 -2.81 -2.41 -6.75
N SER A 17 -3.93 -2.18 -7.42
CA SER A 17 -5.22 -2.78 -7.06
C SER A 17 -5.13 -4.31 -7.08
N ARG A 18 -4.55 -4.90 -8.14
CA ARG A 18 -4.37 -6.35 -8.22
C ARG A 18 -3.53 -6.91 -7.07
N GLU A 19 -2.46 -6.22 -6.69
CA GLU A 19 -1.64 -6.67 -5.56
C GLU A 19 -2.43 -6.61 -4.25
N ILE A 20 -3.06 -5.47 -3.92
CA ILE A 20 -3.88 -5.33 -2.69
C ILE A 20 -4.93 -6.45 -2.58
N PHE A 21 -5.55 -6.83 -3.71
CA PHE A 21 -6.59 -7.85 -3.78
C PHE A 21 -6.07 -9.27 -4.09
N ARG A 22 -4.76 -9.48 -4.13
CA ARG A 22 -4.12 -10.78 -4.37
C ARG A 22 -4.68 -11.86 -3.45
N ALA A 23 -4.82 -13.09 -3.95
CA ALA A 23 -5.30 -14.20 -3.14
C ALA A 23 -4.44 -14.40 -1.86
N PRO A 24 -5.04 -14.71 -0.70
CA PRO A 24 -6.48 -14.75 -0.42
C PRO A 24 -7.10 -13.35 -0.26
N THR A 25 -8.10 -13.04 -1.09
CA THR A 25 -8.65 -11.68 -1.25
C THR A 25 -9.26 -11.10 0.02
N ARG A 26 -9.75 -11.92 0.95
CA ARG A 26 -10.32 -11.47 2.23
C ARG A 26 -9.40 -10.54 3.05
N PHE A 27 -8.08 -10.60 2.81
CA PHE A 27 -7.07 -9.79 3.49
C PHE A 27 -6.77 -8.45 2.79
N TYR A 28 -7.50 -8.06 1.73
CA TYR A 28 -7.28 -6.79 1.02
C TYR A 28 -7.33 -5.56 1.95
N LYS A 29 -8.14 -5.62 3.02
CA LYS A 29 -8.29 -4.54 4.01
C LYS A 29 -6.97 -4.17 4.67
N ALA A 30 -6.04 -5.12 4.81
CA ALA A 30 -4.71 -4.85 5.35
C ALA A 30 -3.88 -3.98 4.39
N GLY A 31 -3.93 -4.24 3.08
CA GLY A 31 -3.31 -3.40 2.06
C GLY A 31 -3.91 -1.99 1.98
N ILE A 32 -5.24 -1.87 2.13
CA ILE A 32 -5.91 -0.56 2.18
C ILE A 32 -5.50 0.25 3.42
N ALA A 33 -5.51 -0.37 4.61
CA ALA A 33 -5.08 0.29 5.84
C ALA A 33 -3.59 0.66 5.79
N PHE A 34 -2.75 -0.19 5.17
CA PHE A 34 -1.34 0.10 4.94
C PHE A 34 -1.16 1.32 4.04
N LEU A 35 -1.85 1.41 2.90
CA LEU A 35 -1.76 2.56 2.00
C LEU A 35 -2.29 3.86 2.65
N ALA A 36 -3.36 3.75 3.45
CA ALA A 36 -3.87 4.88 4.23
C ALA A 36 -2.84 5.35 5.27
N TRP A 37 -2.13 4.41 5.91
CA TRP A 37 -1.04 4.72 6.81
C TRP A 37 0.16 5.30 6.06
N LEU A 38 0.56 4.85 4.88
CA LEU A 38 1.65 5.51 4.14
C LEU A 38 1.32 6.98 3.83
N ASN A 39 0.06 7.27 3.50
CA ASN A 39 -0.43 8.59 3.09
C ASN A 39 -0.84 9.52 4.24
N GLY A 40 -0.56 9.20 5.50
CA GLY A 40 -0.85 10.13 6.60
C GLY A 40 -2.30 10.13 7.10
N HIS A 41 -3.21 9.38 6.47
CA HIS A 41 -4.62 9.32 6.89
C HIS A 41 -4.82 8.66 8.25
N GLN A 42 -3.84 7.92 8.74
CA GLN A 42 -3.79 7.38 10.10
C GLN A 42 -2.37 7.45 10.68
N ARG A 43 -2.27 7.49 12.01
CA ARG A 43 -0.99 7.63 12.73
C ARG A 43 -0.25 6.31 12.95
N HIS A 44 -0.97 5.18 12.95
CA HIS A 44 -0.43 3.84 13.24
C HIS A 44 -0.89 2.82 12.20
N PHE A 45 -0.11 1.75 12.01
CA PHE A 45 -0.50 0.58 11.24
C PHE A 45 -0.89 -0.57 12.17
N ILE A 46 -2.06 -0.43 12.79
CA ILE A 46 -2.66 -1.40 13.71
C ILE A 46 -4.13 -1.54 13.35
N MET A 47 -4.62 -2.77 13.30
CA MET A 47 -5.99 -3.12 12.96
C MET A 47 -6.61 -4.04 14.04
N PRO A 48 -7.94 -4.08 14.17
CA PRO A 48 -8.63 -4.98 15.08
C PRO A 48 -8.18 -6.43 14.90
N ALA A 49 -8.08 -7.17 16.01
CA ALA A 49 -7.63 -8.57 16.03
C ALA A 49 -6.26 -8.83 15.38
N GLY A 50 -5.40 -7.81 15.27
CA GLY A 50 -4.07 -7.94 14.66
C GLY A 50 -4.10 -8.09 13.14
N PHE A 51 -5.19 -7.71 12.47
CA PHE A 51 -5.40 -7.98 11.04
C PHE A 51 -4.29 -7.45 10.12
N GLN A 52 -3.50 -6.46 10.55
CA GLN A 52 -2.31 -5.96 9.85
C GLN A 52 -1.23 -7.04 9.61
N SER A 53 -1.23 -8.14 10.38
CA SER A 53 -0.28 -9.26 10.16
C SER A 53 -0.81 -10.32 9.19
N SER A 54 -1.97 -10.11 8.55
CA SER A 54 -2.59 -11.08 7.64
C SER A 54 -1.90 -11.18 6.26
N ARG A 55 -0.87 -10.36 6.02
CA ARG A 55 -0.06 -10.35 4.80
C ARG A 55 1.42 -10.34 5.19
N ASP A 56 2.24 -10.95 4.37
CA ASP A 56 3.69 -10.94 4.56
C ASP A 56 4.31 -9.57 4.24
N ILE A 57 5.55 -9.37 4.69
CA ILE A 57 6.27 -8.11 4.49
C ILE A 57 6.59 -7.82 3.01
N VAL A 58 6.73 -8.86 2.19
CA VAL A 58 7.02 -8.72 0.76
C VAL A 58 5.81 -8.15 0.02
N HIS A 59 4.60 -8.56 0.39
CA HIS A 59 3.36 -7.97 -0.09
C HIS A 59 3.29 -6.46 0.22
N TYR A 60 3.65 -6.04 1.44
CA TYR A 60 3.67 -4.61 1.78
C TYR A 60 4.75 -3.82 1.01
N ALA A 61 5.93 -4.42 0.79
CA ALA A 61 6.96 -3.81 -0.03
C ALA A 61 6.52 -3.63 -1.49
N GLU A 62 5.81 -4.62 -2.05
CA GLU A 62 5.27 -4.55 -3.39
C GLU A 62 4.14 -3.51 -3.50
N VAL A 63 3.24 -3.43 -2.51
CA VAL A 63 2.21 -2.37 -2.44
C VAL A 63 2.86 -0.99 -2.38
N PHE A 64 3.91 -0.79 -1.59
CA PHE A 64 4.66 0.46 -1.53
C PHE A 64 5.26 0.84 -2.91
N ARG A 65 5.93 -0.11 -3.56
CA ARG A 65 6.55 0.08 -4.89
C ARG A 65 5.51 0.43 -5.96
N LEU A 66 4.38 -0.27 -5.97
CA LEU A 66 3.30 -0.02 -6.93
C LEU A 66 2.56 1.29 -6.64
N ALA A 67 2.45 1.70 -5.38
CA ALA A 67 1.88 3.00 -5.01
C ALA A 67 2.75 4.17 -5.50
N ASP A 68 4.07 4.04 -5.39
CA ASP A 68 5.03 5.01 -5.95
C ASP A 68 4.88 5.12 -7.48
N GLN A 69 4.89 3.98 -8.19
CA GLN A 69 4.72 3.95 -9.65
C GLN A 69 3.36 4.48 -10.13
N ALA A 70 2.33 4.38 -9.29
CA ALA A 70 1.00 4.92 -9.57
C ALA A 70 0.84 6.39 -9.17
N ASN A 71 1.89 7.03 -8.61
CA ASN A 71 1.85 8.38 -8.06
C ASN A 71 0.76 8.55 -6.98
N LEU A 72 0.64 7.56 -6.09
CA LEU A 72 -0.35 7.48 -5.02
C LEU A 72 0.24 7.65 -3.61
N LEU A 73 1.49 8.12 -3.52
CA LEU A 73 2.14 8.53 -2.28
C LEU A 73 2.11 10.06 -2.19
N ALA A 74 1.19 10.62 -1.40
CA ALA A 74 0.98 12.05 -1.28
C ALA A 74 2.19 12.79 -0.66
N ASP A 75 2.86 12.14 0.28
CA ASP A 75 4.13 12.57 0.87
C ASP A 75 5.13 11.41 0.79
N PRO A 76 5.97 11.36 -0.26
CA PRO A 76 6.94 10.28 -0.44
C PRO A 76 7.94 10.14 0.71
N GLU A 77 8.33 11.25 1.36
CA GLU A 77 9.26 11.18 2.48
C GLU A 77 8.64 10.51 3.69
N LEU A 78 7.39 10.87 4.02
CA LEU A 78 6.63 10.21 5.08
C LEU A 78 6.45 8.73 4.79
N ALA A 79 6.06 8.39 3.56
CA ALA A 79 5.87 7.00 3.14
C ALA A 79 7.17 6.18 3.27
N VAL A 80 8.31 6.72 2.82
CA VAL A 80 9.62 6.08 2.96
C VAL A 80 10.00 5.89 4.43
N ARG A 81 9.85 6.92 5.27
CA ARG A 81 10.12 6.80 6.71
C ARG A 81 9.29 5.70 7.36
N ARG A 82 7.98 5.65 7.03
CA ARG A 82 7.05 4.63 7.55
C ARG A 82 7.40 3.22 7.07
N MET A 83 7.70 3.06 5.78
CA MET A 83 8.11 1.78 5.22
C MET A 83 9.42 1.27 5.86
N ARG A 84 10.40 2.15 6.07
CA ARG A 84 11.65 1.80 6.77
C ARG A 84 11.40 1.29 8.18
N VAL A 85 10.59 2.00 8.97
CA VAL A 85 10.21 1.55 10.32
C VAL A 85 9.56 0.17 10.28
N LEU A 86 8.66 -0.09 9.31
CA LEU A 86 8.03 -1.40 9.18
C LEU A 86 9.06 -2.50 8.85
N LEU A 87 10.00 -2.24 7.96
CA LEU A 87 11.08 -3.17 7.60
C LEU A 87 12.00 -3.46 8.80
N GLU A 88 12.39 -2.43 9.54
CA GLU A 88 13.21 -2.57 10.75
C GLU A 88 12.53 -3.45 11.81
N LEU A 89 11.21 -3.28 12.01
CA LEU A 89 10.42 -4.14 12.90
C LEU A 89 10.37 -5.60 12.44
N HIS A 90 10.56 -5.86 11.14
CA HIS A 90 10.68 -7.20 10.56
C HIS A 90 12.13 -7.70 10.48
N GLY A 91 13.09 -6.97 11.05
CA GLY A 91 14.51 -7.34 11.06
C GLY A 91 15.23 -7.14 9.73
N VAL A 92 14.68 -6.34 8.82
CA VAL A 92 15.29 -6.00 7.52
C VAL A 92 15.96 -4.63 7.64
N LYS A 93 17.26 -4.56 7.34
CA LYS A 93 18.08 -3.34 7.39
C LYS A 93 18.49 -2.90 5.98
#